data_AF-A0A520H703-F1
#
_entry.id   AF-A0A520H703-F1
#
_cell.length_a   1.000
_cell.length_b   1.000
_cell.length_c   1.000
_cell.angle_alpha   90.00
_cell.angle_beta   90.00
_cell.angle_gamma   90.00
#
_symmetry.space_group_name_H-M   'P 1'
#
loop_
_entity.id
_entity.type
_entity.pdbx_description
1 polymer ?
#
loop_
_entity_poly.entity_id
_entity_poly.type
_entity_poly.pdbx_seq_one_letter_code
_entity_poly.pdbx_strand_id
1 'polypeptide(L)' 'MSIFNRPHYTSEITQFIDELKQKRPHLEADQRTGRALLWDKQPVDLGILKDDLDAKVPQQPYVYQTQAK' A
#
# COMPACT_ATOMS: atom_id res chain seq x y z
N MET A 1 10.81 40.77 -9.13
CA MET A 1 9.51 40.27 -8.62
C MET A 1 8.44 40.58 -9.64
N SER A 2 7.71 39.57 -10.11
CA SER A 2 6.66 39.76 -11.13
C SER A 2 5.40 40.35 -10.48
N ILE A 3 4.93 41.47 -11.02
CA ILE A 3 3.70 42.16 -10.60
C ILE A 3 2.41 41.37 -10.91
N PHE A 4 2.52 40.29 -11.68
CA PHE A 4 1.41 39.40 -12.02
C PHE A 4 1.41 38.09 -11.23
N ASN A 5 2.36 37.92 -10.30
CA ASN A 5 2.43 36.70 -9.53
C ASN A 5 1.28 36.65 -8.52
N ARG A 6 0.33 35.74 -8.74
CA ARG A 6 -0.74 35.45 -7.78
C ARG A 6 -0.19 34.52 -6.69
N PRO A 7 -0.70 34.62 -5.45
CA PRO A 7 -0.39 33.62 -4.43
C PRO A 7 -0.82 32.25 -4.92
N HIS A 8 -0.02 31.23 -4.62
CA HIS A 8 -0.36 29.85 -4.94
C HIS A 8 -1.61 29.47 -4.14
N TYR A 9 -2.61 28.91 -4.83
CA TYR A 9 -3.79 28.40 -4.15
C TYR A 9 -3.40 27.23 -3.25
N THR A 10 -3.87 27.27 -2.00
CA THR A 10 -3.76 26.18 -1.05
C THR A 10 -5.17 25.79 -0.62
N SER A 11 -5.51 24.51 -0.69
CA SER A 11 -6.85 24.05 -0.29
C SER A 11 -7.00 24.07 1.23
N GLU A 12 -8.24 24.21 1.72
CA GLU A 12 -8.54 24.11 3.16
C GLU A 12 -8.10 22.76 3.72
N ILE A 13 -8.21 21.69 2.94
CA ILE A 13 -7.77 20.33 3.31
C ILE A 13 -6.26 20.28 3.49
N THR A 14 -5.50 20.93 2.60
CA THR A 14 -4.03 21.02 2.72
C THR A 14 -3.65 21.74 4.01
N GLN A 15 -4.27 22.89 4.29
CA GLN A 15 -4.03 23.64 5.52
C GLN A 15 -4.35 22.82 6.77
N PHE A 16 -5.50 22.12 6.76
CA PHE A 16 -5.89 21.21 7.84
C PHE A 16 -4.87 20.08 8.07
N ILE A 17 -4.39 19.44 7.01
CA ILE A 17 -3.41 18.35 7.11
C ILE A 17 -2.08 18.89 7.67
N ASP A 18 -1.64 20.06 7.23
CA ASP A 18 -0.40 20.69 7.70
C ASP A 18 -0.49 21.03 9.20
N GLU A 19 -1.60 21.64 9.62
CA GLU A 19 -1.85 21.90 11.04
C GLU A 19 -1.92 20.61 11.88
N LEU A 20 -2.56 19.57 11.35
CA LEU A 20 -2.67 18.28 12.03
C LEU A 20 -1.29 17.65 12.25
N LYS A 21 -0.42 17.70 11.24
CA LYS A 21 0.96 17.20 11.33
C LYS A 21 1.79 18.01 12.33
N GLN A 22 1.62 19.34 12.37
CA GLN A 22 2.29 20.19 13.36
C GLN A 22 1.84 19.87 14.79
N LYS A 23 0.52 19.71 15.01
CA LYS A 23 -0.06 19.37 16.32
C LYS A 23 0.32 17.94 16.76
N ARG A 24 0.58 17.03 15.81
CA ARG A 24 0.87 15.61 16.07
C ARG A 24 2.12 15.14 15.29
N PRO A 25 3.34 15.45 15.75
CA PRO A 25 4.56 15.10 15.04
C PRO A 25 4.78 13.58 14.88
N HIS A 26 4.20 12.76 15.76
CA HIS A 26 4.27 11.29 15.69
C HIS A 26 3.31 10.66 14.67
N LEU A 27 2.38 11.43 14.10
CA LEU A 27 1.29 10.92 13.26
C LEU A 27 1.80 10.12 12.04
N GLU A 28 2.89 10.58 11.41
CA GLU A 28 3.50 9.87 10.26
C GLU A 28 4.06 8.49 10.67
N ALA A 29 4.64 8.37 11.86
CA ALA A 29 5.15 7.10 12.37
C ALA A 29 3.99 6.13 12.68
N ASP A 30 2.92 6.65 13.29
CA ASP A 30 1.71 5.87 13.57
C ASP A 30 1.03 5.40 12.27
N GLN A 31 0.96 6.26 11.26
CA GLN A 31 0.42 5.91 9.94
C GLN A 31 1.23 4.81 9.27
N ARG A 32 2.57 4.90 9.31
CA ARG A 32 3.46 3.85 8.77
C ARG A 32 3.26 2.54 9.51
N THR A 33 3.14 2.59 10.83
CA THR A 33 2.90 1.41 11.66
C THR A 33 1.55 0.78 11.31
N GLY A 34 0.47 1.57 11.21
CA GLY A 34 -0.86 1.08 10.82
C GLY A 34 -0.89 0.51 9.41
N ARG A 35 -0.18 1.14 8.46
CA ARG A 35 -0.04 0.63 7.09
C ARG A 35 0.73 -0.69 7.06
N ALA A 36 1.78 -0.83 7.86
CA ALA A 36 2.58 -2.05 7.93
C ALA A 36 1.80 -3.27 8.45
N LEU A 37 0.72 -3.07 9.19
CA LEU A 37 -0.11 -4.16 9.70
C LEU A 37 -0.98 -4.83 8.63
N LEU A 38 -1.59 -4.04 7.74
CA LEU A 38 -2.64 -4.52 6.84
C LEU A 38 -2.35 -4.31 5.35
N TRP A 39 -1.36 -3.49 5.00
CA TRP A 39 -1.14 -3.03 3.63
C TRP A 39 0.27 -3.28 3.12
N ASP A 40 1.30 -3.02 3.94
CA ASP A 40 2.67 -3.28 3.48
C ASP A 40 2.93 -4.78 3.47
N LYS A 41 3.30 -5.30 2.30
CA LYS A 41 3.74 -6.68 2.16
C LYS A 41 5.13 -6.80 2.76
N GLN A 42 5.32 -7.80 3.62
CA GLN A 42 6.64 -8.14 4.12
C GLN A 42 7.53 -8.59 2.95
N PRO A 43 8.85 -8.33 3.01
CA PRO A 43 9.78 -8.90 2.05
C PRO A 43 9.59 -10.41 1.99
N VAL A 44 9.37 -10.94 0.79
CA VAL A 44 9.23 -12.38 0.58
C VAL A 44 10.62 -12.97 0.50
N ASP A 45 10.91 -13.98 1.31
CA ASP A 45 12.13 -14.77 1.18
C ASP A 45 12.07 -15.53 -0.16
N LEU A 46 13.08 -15.32 -1.00
CA LEU A 46 13.15 -15.93 -2.33
C LEU A 46 13.27 -17.45 -2.27
N GLY A 47 13.85 -18.00 -1.20
CA GLY A 47 13.89 -19.44 -0.95
C GLY A 47 12.51 -20.01 -0.71
N ILE A 48 11.74 -19.38 0.18
CA ILE A 48 10.34 -19.77 0.48
C ILE A 48 9.47 -19.63 -0.76
N LEU A 49 9.62 -18.54 -1.53
CA LEU A 49 8.88 -18.36 -2.78
C LEU A 49 9.13 -19.51 -3.76
N LYS A 50 10.39 -19.95 -3.86
CA LYS A 50 10.76 -21.08 -4.72
C LYS A 50 10.11 -22.37 -4.23
N ASP A 51 10.20 -22.65 -2.93
CA ASP A 51 9.62 -23.86 -2.34
C ASP A 51 8.09 -23.88 -2.48
N ASP A 52 7.42 -22.74 -2.30
CA ASP A 52 5.97 -22.58 -2.50
C ASP A 52 5.56 -22.84 -3.96
N LEU A 53 6.36 -22.36 -4.92
CA LEU A 53 6.14 -22.61 -6.34
C LEU A 53 6.36 -24.09 -6.69
N ASP A 54 7.39 -24.71 -6.13
CA ASP A 54 7.73 -26.11 -6.35
C ASP A 54 6.69 -27.06 -5.69
N ALA A 55 6.10 -26.66 -4.56
CA ALA A 55 5.07 -27.42 -3.85
C ALA A 55 3.64 -27.26 -4.43
N LYS A 56 3.46 -26.42 -5.45
CA LYS A 56 2.13 -26.10 -5.99
C LYS A 56 1.49 -27.30 -6.70
N VAL A 57 0.36 -27.77 -6.19
CA VAL A 57 -0.43 -28.83 -6.82
C VAL A 57 -1.28 -28.27 -7.97
N PRO A 58 -1.26 -28.85 -9.18
CA PRO A 58 -2.11 -28.41 -10.28
C PRO A 58 -3.59 -28.59 -9.93
N GLN A 59 -4.35 -27.51 -9.99
CA GLN A 59 -5.81 -27.53 -9.77
C GLN A 59 -6.54 -27.46 -11.12
N GLN A 60 -7.62 -28.23 -11.26
CA GLN A 60 -8.51 -28.16 -12.42
C GLN A 60 -9.18 -26.77 -12.48
N PRO A 61 -9.34 -26.15 -13.66
CA PRO A 61 -9.98 -24.84 -13.79
C PRO A 61 -11.41 -24.81 -13.25
N TYR A 62 -12.10 -25.95 -13.31
CA TYR A 62 -13.45 -26.10 -12.82
C TYR A 62 -13.59 -27.37 -11.98
N VAL A 63 -14.00 -27.20 -10.72
CA VAL A 63 -14.04 -28.26 -9.69
C VAL A 63 -14.92 -29.44 -10.10
N TYR A 64 -15.95 -29.21 -10.91
CA TYR A 64 -16.88 -30.25 -11.37
C TYR A 64 -16.61 -30.74 -12.79
N GLN A 65 -15.51 -30.33 -13.41
CA GLN A 65 -15.16 -30.84 -14.73
C GLN A 65 -14.77 -32.32 -14.60
N THR A 66 -15.49 -33.17 -15.32
CA THR A 66 -15.12 -34.59 -15.41
C THR A 66 -13.85 -34.72 -16.25
N GLN A 67 -12.93 -35.60 -15.83
CA GLN A 67 -11.71 -35.89 -16.56
C GLN A 67 -12.06 -36.27 -18.01
N ALA A 68 -11.35 -35.68 -18.98
CA ALA A 68 -11.49 -36.10 -20.38
C ALA A 68 -11.00 -37.55 -20.50
N LYS A 69 -11.75 -38.35 -21.25
CA LYS A 69 -11.52 -39.80 -21.39
C LYS A 69 -10.32 -40.10 -22.28
#